data_AF-A0A532UVU7-F1
#
_entry.id   AF-A0A532UVU7-F1
#
_cell.length_a   1.000
_cell.length_b   1.000
_cell.length_c   1.000
_cell.angle_alpha   90.00
_cell.angle_beta   90.00
_cell.angle_gamma   90.00
#
_symmetry.space_group_name_H-M   'P 1'
#
loop_
_entity.id
_entity.type
_entity.pdbx_description
1 polymer ?
#
loop_
_entity_poly.entity_id
_entity_poly.type
_entity_poly.pdbx_seq_one_letter_code
_entity_poly.pdbx_strand_id
1 'polypeptide(L)'
;MKRVTLVTVALLLLSGQVLAIPLQQAYNDALPGAGYNRMIYLDPAETYTGGLTLADETVCILSCGALIDLQNSRIIIEESASLDVYGVVLTNADGAALEYQDAGHGWIDHCTFAGNYEVVYFWIGSDMMLTSNIFSYSSHYGIYCHEDVNRWMAFNNAWNNTSGNYKEYCPG
;
A
#
# COMPACT_ATOMS: atom_id res chain seq x y z
N MET A 1 -39.62 2.29 -30.66
CA MET A 1 -39.34 1.74 -29.31
C MET A 1 -37.99 1.02 -29.20
N LYS A 2 -37.66 0.00 -30.01
CA LYS A 2 -36.39 -0.76 -29.87
C LYS A 2 -35.08 0.07 -29.92
N ARG A 3 -35.02 1.15 -30.72
CA ARG A 3 -33.82 2.00 -30.82
C ARG A 3 -33.59 2.88 -29.58
N VAL A 4 -34.65 3.29 -28.90
CA VAL A 4 -34.54 4.13 -27.68
C VAL A 4 -34.00 3.27 -26.53
N THR A 5 -34.52 2.06 -26.37
CA THR A 5 -34.07 1.11 -25.33
C THR A 5 -32.59 0.72 -25.49
N LEU A 6 -32.10 0.56 -26.74
CA LEU A 6 -30.70 0.22 -27.00
C LEU A 6 -29.74 1.36 -26.60
N VAL A 7 -30.13 2.62 -26.85
CA VAL A 7 -29.35 3.81 -26.49
C VAL A 7 -29.32 4.00 -24.97
N THR A 8 -30.44 3.76 -24.27
CA THR A 8 -30.48 3.87 -22.80
C THR A 8 -29.61 2.82 -22.13
N VAL A 9 -29.60 1.58 -22.64
CA VAL A 9 -28.73 0.49 -22.12
C VAL A 9 -27.25 0.81 -22.39
N ALA A 10 -26.90 1.34 -23.56
CA ALA A 10 -25.53 1.73 -23.86
C ALA A 10 -25.03 2.89 -22.97
N LEU A 11 -25.87 3.89 -22.68
CA LEU A 11 -25.53 4.98 -21.75
C LEU A 11 -25.35 4.50 -20.30
N LEU A 12 -26.18 3.55 -19.85
CA LEU A 12 -26.06 2.92 -18.51
C LEU A 12 -24.77 2.10 -18.36
N LEU A 13 -24.31 1.45 -19.45
CA LEU A 13 -23.05 0.71 -19.47
C LEU A 13 -21.82 1.62 -19.49
N LEU A 14 -21.93 2.81 -20.09
CA LEU A 14 -20.87 3.83 -20.11
C LEU A 14 -20.75 4.56 -18.76
N SER A 15 -21.84 4.72 -18.01
CA SER A 15 -21.81 5.34 -16.66
C SER A 15 -21.24 4.43 -15.56
N GLY A 16 -20.99 3.15 -15.86
CA GLY A 16 -20.52 2.16 -14.89
C GLY A 16 -19.02 1.93 -14.87
N GLN A 17 -18.23 2.68 -15.65
CA GLN A 17 -16.77 2.62 -15.53
C GLN A 17 -16.38 3.45 -14.30
N VAL A 18 -16.26 2.78 -13.16
CA VAL A 18 -15.50 3.32 -12.01
C VAL A 18 -14.08 3.50 -12.51
N LEU A 19 -13.74 4.73 -12.89
CA LEU A 19 -12.40 5.07 -13.35
C LEU A 19 -11.50 5.02 -12.13
N ALA A 20 -10.59 4.04 -12.11
CA ALA A 20 -9.60 3.97 -11.06
C ALA A 20 -8.76 5.27 -11.04
N ILE A 21 -8.50 5.77 -9.83
CA ILE A 21 -7.78 7.02 -9.63
C ILE A 21 -6.29 6.70 -9.47
N PRO A 22 -5.37 7.29 -10.23
CA PRO A 22 -3.95 7.09 -10.00
C PRO A 22 -3.56 7.50 -8.57
N LEU A 23 -2.85 6.64 -7.84
CA LEU A 23 -2.39 6.95 -6.49
C LEU A 23 -1.49 8.21 -6.46
N GLN A 24 -0.68 8.38 -7.52
CA GLN A 24 0.10 9.61 -7.75
C GLN A 24 -0.76 10.87 -7.81
N GLN A 25 -1.97 10.80 -8.38
CA GLN A 25 -2.87 11.94 -8.42
C GLN A 25 -3.36 12.27 -7.01
N ALA A 26 -3.78 11.28 -6.23
CA ALA A 26 -4.20 11.49 -4.83
C ALA A 26 -3.07 12.09 -3.98
N TYR A 27 -1.83 11.66 -4.19
CA TYR A 27 -0.64 12.24 -3.56
C TYR A 27 -0.38 13.70 -3.99
N ASN A 28 -0.55 14.02 -5.27
CA ASN A 28 -0.33 15.37 -5.79
C ASN A 28 -1.40 16.36 -5.27
N ASP A 29 -2.63 15.88 -5.11
CA ASP A 29 -3.77 16.67 -4.62
C ASP A 29 -3.77 16.80 -3.08
N ALA A 30 -2.97 15.98 -2.39
CA ALA A 30 -2.91 15.96 -0.93
C ALA A 30 -2.26 17.22 -0.35
N LEU A 31 -2.90 17.73 0.70
CA LEU A 31 -2.44 18.87 1.48
C LEU A 31 -1.66 18.41 2.73
N PRO A 32 -0.77 19.25 3.28
CA PRO A 32 -0.16 19.01 4.59
C PRO A 32 -1.20 18.92 5.72
N GLY A 33 -0.95 18.11 6.74
CA GLY A 33 -1.86 17.93 7.86
C GLY A 33 -1.29 17.04 8.97
N ALA A 34 -1.72 17.26 10.22
CA ALA A 34 -1.33 16.45 11.38
C ALA A 34 0.19 16.23 11.59
N GLY A 35 1.03 17.13 11.07
CA GLY A 35 2.49 17.01 11.15
C GLY A 35 3.15 16.35 9.94
N TYR A 36 2.36 15.83 9.00
CA TYR A 36 2.85 15.28 7.73
C TYR A 36 2.97 16.36 6.67
N ASN A 37 3.98 16.25 5.81
CA ASN A 37 4.08 17.04 4.60
C ASN A 37 2.88 16.80 3.67
N ARG A 38 2.35 15.58 3.64
CA ARG A 38 1.13 15.23 2.89
C ARG A 38 0.25 14.26 3.65
N MET A 39 -1.04 14.56 3.67
CA MET A 39 -2.06 13.70 4.24
C MET A 39 -3.07 13.29 3.16
N ILE A 40 -2.98 12.04 2.72
CA ILE A 40 -3.74 11.47 1.61
C ILE A 40 -4.96 10.75 2.19
N TYR A 41 -6.14 11.30 1.95
CA TYR A 41 -7.41 10.67 2.32
C TYR A 41 -7.97 9.90 1.13
N LEU A 42 -8.11 8.59 1.27
CA LEU A 42 -8.64 7.73 0.21
C LEU A 42 -10.09 7.34 0.51
N ASP A 43 -10.97 7.52 -0.47
CA ASP A 43 -12.38 7.13 -0.37
C ASP A 43 -12.50 5.59 -0.47
N PRO A 44 -13.12 4.91 0.50
CA PRO A 44 -13.29 3.46 0.46
C PRO A 44 -14.19 2.95 -0.67
N ALA A 45 -14.97 3.82 -1.34
CA ALA A 45 -15.75 3.47 -2.51
C ALA A 45 -14.92 3.46 -3.81
N GLU A 46 -13.71 4.01 -3.79
CA GLU A 46 -12.85 4.17 -4.96
C GLU A 46 -11.73 3.12 -4.99
N THR A 47 -11.24 2.84 -6.19
CA THR A 47 -10.02 2.06 -6.40
C THR A 47 -8.92 2.98 -6.87
N TYR A 48 -7.77 2.91 -6.20
CA TYR A 48 -6.57 3.64 -6.54
C TYR A 48 -5.60 2.72 -7.25
N THR A 49 -4.88 3.23 -8.25
CA THR A 49 -3.98 2.43 -9.07
C THR A 49 -2.56 2.97 -9.18
N GLY A 50 -1.61 2.05 -9.33
CA GLY A 50 -0.20 2.36 -9.54
C GLY A 50 0.58 2.56 -8.24
N GLY A 51 1.88 2.82 -8.38
CA GLY A 51 2.82 3.00 -7.27
C GLY A 51 3.02 4.46 -6.85
N LEU A 52 3.92 4.64 -5.88
CA LEU A 52 4.46 5.94 -5.44
C LEU A 52 5.94 5.78 -5.10
N THR A 53 6.71 6.85 -5.26
CA THR A 53 8.07 6.94 -4.69
C THR A 53 8.13 8.21 -3.86
N LEU A 54 8.56 8.08 -2.61
CA LEU A 54 8.65 9.14 -1.62
C LEU A 54 10.12 9.37 -1.26
N ALA A 55 10.52 10.63 -1.20
CA ALA A 55 11.88 11.04 -0.84
C ALA A 55 11.84 12.36 -0.04
N ASP A 56 12.62 12.45 1.04
CA ASP A 56 12.77 13.64 1.88
C ASP A 56 11.44 14.25 2.42
N GLU A 57 10.42 13.43 2.65
CA GLU A 57 9.11 13.90 3.14
C GLU A 57 8.41 12.91 4.08
N THR A 58 7.51 13.43 4.91
CA THR A 58 6.63 12.66 5.79
C THR A 58 5.22 12.60 5.21
N VAL A 59 4.73 11.40 4.94
CA VAL A 59 3.45 11.17 4.28
C VAL A 59 2.58 10.25 5.12
N CYS A 60 1.28 10.54 5.14
CA CYS A 60 0.27 9.67 5.73
C CYS A 60 -0.77 9.31 4.68
N ILE A 61 -1.02 8.02 4.48
CA ILE A 61 -2.15 7.50 3.71
C ILE A 61 -3.20 6.99 4.71
N LEU A 62 -4.41 7.54 4.65
CA LEU A 62 -5.48 7.22 5.57
C LEU A 62 -6.75 6.85 4.81
N SER A 63 -7.32 5.69 5.16
CA SER A 63 -8.62 5.25 4.67
C SER A 63 -9.37 4.38 5.68
N CYS A 64 -10.57 3.96 5.30
CA CYS A 64 -11.40 2.97 5.98
C CYS A 64 -11.78 1.83 5.01
N GLY A 65 -10.82 1.38 4.20
CA GLY A 65 -10.95 0.21 3.33
C GLY A 65 -10.71 0.46 1.85
N ALA A 66 -10.17 1.61 1.42
CA ALA A 66 -9.87 1.85 0.01
C ALA A 66 -8.90 0.79 -0.55
N LEU A 67 -9.16 0.36 -1.79
CA LEU A 67 -8.31 -0.56 -2.52
C LEU A 67 -7.23 0.21 -3.28
N ILE A 68 -5.98 -0.17 -3.09
CA ILE A 68 -4.82 0.25 -3.87
C ILE A 68 -4.35 -0.97 -4.68
N ASP A 69 -4.67 -0.98 -5.96
CA ASP A 69 -4.12 -1.93 -6.93
C ASP A 69 -2.81 -1.38 -7.49
N LEU A 70 -1.70 -1.96 -7.08
CA LEU A 70 -0.38 -1.47 -7.46
C LEU A 70 -0.05 -1.70 -8.93
N GLN A 71 -0.83 -2.50 -9.67
CA GLN A 71 -0.64 -2.75 -11.10
C GLN A 71 0.80 -3.17 -11.46
N ASN A 72 1.38 -4.09 -10.68
CA ASN A 72 2.77 -4.51 -10.78
C ASN A 72 3.78 -3.38 -10.49
N SER A 73 3.38 -2.36 -9.73
CA SER A 73 4.27 -1.32 -9.18
C SER A 73 4.45 -1.52 -7.68
N ARG A 74 5.03 -0.53 -6.99
CA ARG A 74 5.33 -0.54 -5.56
C ARG A 74 5.16 0.86 -4.96
N ILE A 75 5.04 0.95 -3.65
CA ILE A 75 5.25 2.20 -2.92
C ILE A 75 6.63 2.14 -2.27
N ILE A 76 7.52 3.02 -2.72
CA ILE A 76 8.93 3.05 -2.32
C ILE A 76 9.17 4.28 -1.44
N ILE A 77 9.86 4.09 -0.32
CA ILE A 77 10.18 5.11 0.66
C ILE A 77 11.71 5.19 0.74
N GLU A 78 12.29 6.28 0.25
CA GLU A 78 13.74 6.51 0.10
C GLU A 78 14.19 7.76 0.89
N GLU A 79 15.51 7.98 0.99
CA GLU A 79 16.10 9.23 1.46
C GLU A 79 15.51 9.74 2.80
N SER A 80 15.43 8.89 3.82
CA SER A 80 14.86 9.23 5.15
C SER A 80 13.38 9.68 5.13
N ALA A 81 12.64 9.47 4.04
CA ALA A 81 11.21 9.69 4.01
C ALA A 81 10.49 8.80 5.04
N SER A 82 9.31 9.24 5.45
CA SER A 82 8.43 8.44 6.31
C SER A 82 7.07 8.25 5.67
N LEU A 83 6.54 7.03 5.80
CA LEU A 83 5.19 6.71 5.36
C LEU A 83 4.43 5.97 6.45
N ASP A 84 3.37 6.60 6.92
CA ASP A 84 2.36 5.94 7.72
C ASP A 84 1.15 5.58 6.85
N VAL A 85 0.61 4.38 7.04
CA VAL A 85 -0.49 3.84 6.25
C VAL A 85 -1.54 3.23 7.18
N TYR A 86 -2.78 3.70 7.04
CA TYR A 86 -3.88 3.29 7.90
C TYR A 86 -5.09 2.83 7.08
N GLY A 87 -5.57 1.63 7.34
CA GLY A 87 -6.91 1.19 6.90
C GLY A 87 -7.08 1.05 5.39
N VAL A 88 -6.04 0.70 4.64
CA VAL A 88 -6.12 0.45 3.19
C VAL A 88 -5.95 -1.04 2.85
N VAL A 89 -6.34 -1.42 1.64
CA VAL A 89 -6.09 -2.74 1.05
C VAL A 89 -5.09 -2.61 -0.08
N LEU A 90 -3.96 -3.33 -0.05
CA LEU A 90 -2.95 -3.32 -1.13
C LEU A 90 -2.85 -4.67 -1.84
N THR A 91 -2.81 -4.64 -3.17
CA THR A 91 -2.72 -5.83 -4.03
C THR A 91 -1.85 -5.61 -5.26
N ASN A 92 -1.46 -6.72 -5.90
CA ASN A 92 -0.81 -6.76 -7.21
C ASN A 92 0.55 -6.02 -7.29
N ALA A 93 1.35 -6.03 -6.22
CA ALA A 93 2.75 -5.64 -6.30
C ALA A 93 3.60 -6.71 -7.03
N ASP A 94 4.56 -6.29 -7.85
CA ASP A 94 5.55 -7.19 -8.48
C ASP A 94 6.83 -7.39 -7.66
N GLY A 95 6.96 -6.63 -6.56
CA GLY A 95 7.95 -6.78 -5.50
C GLY A 95 7.29 -6.59 -4.14
N ALA A 96 7.98 -5.93 -3.21
CA ALA A 96 7.34 -5.51 -1.97
C ALA A 96 6.29 -4.42 -2.23
N ALA A 97 5.08 -4.60 -1.70
CA ALA A 97 4.01 -3.61 -1.85
C ALA A 97 4.40 -2.27 -1.21
N LEU A 98 5.02 -2.34 -0.02
CA LEU A 98 5.71 -1.23 0.63
C LEU A 98 7.19 -1.56 0.79
N GLU A 99 8.06 -0.69 0.31
CA GLU A 99 9.50 -0.88 0.29
C GLU A 99 10.19 0.31 0.96
N TYR A 100 10.66 0.11 2.20
CA TYR A 100 11.38 1.14 2.97
C TYR A 100 12.88 0.93 2.81
N GLN A 101 13.52 1.88 2.14
CA GLN A 101 14.96 1.94 1.88
C GLN A 101 15.62 3.02 2.74
N ASP A 102 16.96 3.02 2.80
CA ASP A 102 17.78 4.09 3.40
C ASP A 102 17.30 4.64 4.75
N ALA A 103 17.04 3.73 5.70
CA ALA A 103 16.54 4.05 7.04
C ALA A 103 15.15 4.72 7.09
N GLY A 104 14.28 4.42 6.12
CA GLY A 104 12.89 4.89 6.12
C GLY A 104 12.12 4.49 7.38
N HIS A 105 11.16 5.33 7.77
CA HIS A 105 10.32 5.15 8.96
C HIS A 105 8.86 4.98 8.61
N GLY A 106 8.10 4.25 9.41
CA GLY A 106 6.66 4.16 9.18
C GLY A 106 5.84 3.43 10.22
N TRP A 107 4.55 3.70 10.18
CA TRP A 107 3.52 2.97 10.90
C TRP A 107 2.48 2.41 9.94
N ILE A 108 2.38 1.09 9.88
CA ILE A 108 1.38 0.37 9.09
C ILE A 108 0.33 -0.22 10.05
N ASP A 109 -0.92 0.24 9.93
CA ASP A 109 -1.97 -0.13 10.88
C ASP A 109 -3.32 -0.40 10.21
N HIS A 110 -4.03 -1.43 10.70
CA HIS A 110 -5.33 -1.85 10.18
C HIS A 110 -5.35 -2.08 8.65
N CYS A 111 -4.21 -2.41 8.05
CA CYS A 111 -4.09 -2.61 6.62
C CYS A 111 -4.25 -4.08 6.24
N THR A 112 -4.76 -4.33 5.05
CA THR A 112 -4.82 -5.68 4.45
C THR A 112 -3.96 -5.74 3.21
N PHE A 113 -3.11 -6.74 3.12
CA PHE A 113 -2.28 -7.00 1.96
C PHE A 113 -2.62 -8.40 1.45
N ALA A 114 -3.00 -8.47 0.17
CA ALA A 114 -3.42 -9.71 -0.47
C ALA A 114 -2.88 -9.79 -1.88
N GLY A 115 -2.29 -10.93 -2.27
CA GLY A 115 -1.91 -11.15 -3.68
C GLY A 115 -0.78 -10.27 -4.18
N ASN A 116 0.21 -9.99 -3.33
CA ASN A 116 1.43 -9.25 -3.70
C ASN A 116 2.58 -10.22 -3.96
N TYR A 117 3.70 -9.76 -4.53
CA TYR A 117 4.92 -10.55 -4.51
C TYR A 117 5.47 -10.67 -3.09
N GLU A 118 5.82 -9.54 -2.48
CA GLU A 118 6.11 -9.39 -1.04
C GLU A 118 5.17 -8.34 -0.44
N VAL A 119 4.85 -8.44 0.85
CA VAL A 119 3.98 -7.45 1.49
C VAL A 119 4.76 -6.22 1.88
N VAL A 120 5.74 -6.38 2.77
CA VAL A 120 6.56 -5.25 3.21
C VAL A 120 8.02 -5.66 3.28
N TYR A 121 8.87 -4.77 2.79
CA TYR A 121 10.32 -4.89 2.86
C TYR A 121 10.93 -3.69 3.59
N PHE A 122 11.81 -3.96 4.56
CA PHE A 122 12.52 -2.92 5.31
C PHE A 122 14.04 -3.14 5.27
N TRP A 123 14.77 -2.09 4.92
CA TRP A 123 16.23 -2.09 4.87
C TRP A 123 16.88 -1.78 6.24
N ILE A 124 18.19 -1.97 6.34
CA ILE A 124 19.00 -1.66 7.54
C ILE A 124 18.75 -0.21 8.00
N GLY A 125 18.55 -0.02 9.29
CA GLY A 125 18.38 1.29 9.94
C GLY A 125 16.94 1.79 10.00
N SER A 126 15.98 1.10 9.37
CA SER A 126 14.57 1.47 9.44
C SER A 126 13.98 1.33 10.86
N ASP A 127 13.00 2.17 11.18
CA ASP A 127 12.18 2.07 12.39
C ASP A 127 10.70 1.92 12.02
N MET A 128 10.14 0.76 12.37
CA MET A 128 8.85 0.33 11.86
C MET A 128 7.89 -0.13 12.94
N MET A 129 6.67 0.37 12.86
CA MET A 129 5.54 -0.09 13.66
C MET A 129 4.51 -0.78 12.78
N LEU A 130 4.18 -2.03 13.08
CA LEU A 130 3.17 -2.78 12.33
C LEU A 130 2.14 -3.35 13.30
N THR A 131 0.91 -2.85 13.21
CA THR A 131 -0.17 -3.25 14.12
C THR A 131 -1.46 -3.64 13.41
N SER A 132 -2.15 -4.66 13.91
CA SER A 132 -3.52 -4.98 13.48
C SER A 132 -3.67 -5.26 11.97
N ASN A 133 -2.63 -5.77 11.32
CA ASN A 133 -2.60 -5.98 9.87
C ASN A 133 -2.90 -7.42 9.45
N ILE A 134 -3.26 -7.59 8.18
CA ILE A 134 -3.39 -8.87 7.49
C ILE A 134 -2.37 -8.96 6.35
N PHE A 135 -1.56 -10.01 6.34
CA PHE A 135 -0.56 -10.28 5.30
C PHE A 135 -0.80 -11.65 4.67
N SER A 136 -1.44 -11.71 3.50
CA SER A 136 -1.92 -12.98 2.97
C SER A 136 -1.73 -13.17 1.48
N TYR A 137 -1.66 -14.44 1.05
CA TYR A 137 -1.68 -14.83 -0.35
C TYR A 137 -0.58 -14.20 -1.22
N SER A 138 0.55 -13.82 -0.63
CA SER A 138 1.68 -13.30 -1.40
C SER A 138 2.47 -14.43 -2.07
N SER A 139 2.99 -14.17 -3.27
CA SER A 139 3.76 -15.16 -4.05
C SER A 139 5.21 -15.32 -3.58
N HIS A 140 5.62 -14.59 -2.54
CA HIS A 140 6.88 -14.73 -1.84
C HIS A 140 6.67 -14.63 -0.31
N TYR A 141 7.38 -13.72 0.38
CA TYR A 141 7.22 -13.51 1.82
C TYR A 141 6.08 -12.54 2.15
N GLY A 142 5.52 -12.68 3.34
CA GLY A 142 4.74 -11.59 3.96
C GLY A 142 5.67 -10.43 4.27
N ILE A 143 6.32 -10.47 5.41
CA ILE A 143 7.34 -9.47 5.79
C ILE A 143 8.73 -10.00 5.49
N TYR A 144 9.54 -9.18 4.83
CA TYR A 144 10.96 -9.39 4.63
C TYR A 144 11.75 -8.21 5.23
N CYS A 145 12.86 -8.48 5.92
CA CYS A 145 13.62 -7.43 6.61
C CYS A 145 15.08 -7.80 6.82
N HIS A 146 15.95 -6.80 6.98
CA HIS A 146 17.34 -6.99 7.43
C HIS A 146 17.43 -7.10 8.97
N GLU A 147 18.59 -7.54 9.47
CA GLU A 147 18.84 -7.81 10.90
C GLU A 147 18.90 -6.55 11.79
N ASP A 148 19.39 -5.43 11.25
CA ASP A 148 19.57 -4.17 11.97
C ASP A 148 18.38 -3.20 11.77
N VAL A 149 17.18 -3.66 12.14
CA VAL A 149 15.93 -2.89 12.03
C VAL A 149 15.25 -2.78 13.38
N ASN A 150 14.87 -1.57 13.79
CA ASN A 150 13.98 -1.40 14.94
C ASN A 150 12.55 -1.71 14.49
N ARG A 151 11.93 -2.73 15.07
CA ARG A 151 10.59 -3.15 14.68
C ARG A 151 9.73 -3.49 15.88
N TRP A 152 8.55 -2.88 15.95
CA TRP A 152 7.51 -3.27 16.88
C TRP A 152 6.31 -3.82 16.11
N MET A 153 5.97 -5.08 16.38
CA MET A 153 4.94 -5.81 15.67
C MET A 153 3.94 -6.43 16.66
N ALA A 154 2.66 -6.09 16.54
CA ALA A 154 1.61 -6.65 17.41
C ALA A 154 0.30 -6.87 16.64
N PHE A 155 -0.46 -7.90 17.02
CA PHE A 155 -1.79 -8.19 16.46
C PHE A 155 -1.86 -8.35 14.94
N ASN A 156 -0.75 -8.74 14.31
CA ASN A 156 -0.71 -9.00 12.87
C ASN A 156 -1.04 -10.48 12.60
N ASN A 157 -1.81 -10.73 11.55
CA ASN A 157 -2.12 -12.08 11.08
C ASN A 157 -1.51 -12.30 9.69
N ALA A 158 -0.78 -13.39 9.52
CA ALA A 158 -0.13 -13.73 8.26
C ALA A 158 -0.36 -15.20 7.90
N TRP A 159 -0.76 -15.47 6.66
CA TRP A 159 -0.99 -16.84 6.18
C TRP A 159 -0.95 -16.93 4.66
N ASN A 160 -0.72 -18.14 4.13
CA ASN A 160 -0.71 -18.42 2.69
C ASN A 160 0.29 -17.56 1.87
N ASN A 161 1.39 -17.13 2.49
CA ASN A 161 2.55 -16.56 1.78
C ASN A 161 3.49 -17.70 1.40
N THR A 162 3.83 -17.84 0.11
CA THR A 162 4.43 -19.07 -0.45
C THR A 162 5.82 -19.38 0.11
N SER A 163 6.65 -18.37 0.36
CA SER A 163 8.00 -18.54 0.89
C SER A 163 8.03 -18.50 2.42
N GLY A 164 6.97 -17.99 3.05
CA GLY A 164 6.83 -17.87 4.50
C GLY A 164 6.17 -16.54 4.90
N ASN A 165 5.66 -16.48 6.12
CA ASN A 165 5.01 -15.26 6.62
C ASN A 165 6.01 -14.16 6.99
N TYR A 166 7.16 -14.55 7.52
CA TYR A 166 8.19 -13.65 8.02
C TYR A 166 9.57 -14.18 7.63
N LYS A 167 10.44 -13.31 7.15
CA LYS A 167 11.84 -13.62 6.86
C LYS A 167 12.74 -12.47 7.29
N GLU A 168 13.76 -12.83 8.06
CA GLU A 168 14.89 -11.97 8.36
C GLU A 168 16.08 -12.38 7.49
N TYR A 169 16.73 -11.39 6.89
CA TYR A 169 17.97 -11.51 6.14
C TYR A 169 19.14 -11.17 7.06
N CYS A 170 19.96 -12.19 7.33
CA CYS A 170 21.20 -12.07 8.07
C CYS A 170 22.34 -12.32 7.06
N PRO A 171 23.03 -11.28 6.55
CA PRO A 171 24.10 -11.44 5.57
C PRO A 171 25.33 -12.22 6.09
N GLY A 172 25.47 -12.37 7.41
CA GLY A 172 26.56 -13.13 8.03
C GLY A 172 27.83 -12.31 8.25
#